data_AF-A0A2D7BZ09-F1
#
_entry.id   AF-A0A2D7BZ09-F1
#
_cell.length_a   1.000
_cell.length_b   1.000
_cell.length_c   1.000
_cell.angle_alpha   90.00
_cell.angle_beta   90.00
_cell.angle_gamma   90.00
#
_symmetry.space_group_name_H-M   'P 1'
#
loop_
_entity.id
_entity.type
_entity.pdbx_description
1 polymer ?
#
loop_
_entity_poly.entity_id
_entity_poly.type
_entity_poly.pdbx_seq_one_letter_code
_entity_poly.pdbx_strand_id
1 'polypeptide(L)' 'MLFKKKDDILLNTSKMTASEVIETYARLNLFQKAGLLRLLVRDVIFEHNDEQISGLEFNSIEVDGAIITAKSED' A
#
# COMPACT_ATOMS: atom_id res chain seq x y z
N MET A 1 -35.24 11.55 -16.88
CA MET A 1 -34.04 11.62 -16.04
C MET A 1 -33.04 10.60 -16.57
N LEU A 2 -32.01 11.04 -17.30
CA LEU A 2 -30.93 10.16 -17.72
C LEU A 2 -29.89 10.10 -16.59
N PHE A 3 -29.83 8.97 -15.89
CA PHE A 3 -28.70 8.64 -15.03
C PHE A 3 -27.48 8.38 -15.93
N LYS A 4 -26.64 9.40 -16.07
CA LYS A 4 -25.31 9.26 -16.66
C LYS A 4 -24.53 8.31 -15.74
N LYS A 5 -24.16 7.12 -16.24
CA LYS A 5 -23.20 6.24 -15.54
C LYS A 5 -22.01 7.12 -15.15
N LYS A 6 -21.64 7.13 -13.87
CA LYS A 6 -20.36 7.65 -13.44
C LYS A 6 -19.32 6.80 -14.17
N ASP A 7 -18.71 7.34 -15.20
CA ASP A 7 -17.51 6.76 -15.76
C ASP A 7 -16.52 6.65 -14.60
N ASP A 8 -16.15 5.43 -14.20
CA ASP A 8 -15.16 5.19 -13.17
C ASP A 8 -13.85 5.83 -13.61
N ILE A 9 -13.61 7.04 -13.11
CA ILE A 9 -12.45 7.88 -13.42
C ILE A 9 -11.13 7.13 -13.12
N LEU A 10 -11.19 6.08 -12.31
CA LEU A 10 -10.07 5.19 -11.96
C LEU A 10 -9.71 4.17 -13.04
N LEU A 11 -10.50 3.98 -14.10
CA LEU A 11 -10.24 2.99 -15.16
C LEU A 11 -9.42 3.52 -16.35
N ASN A 12 -9.16 4.83 -16.43
CA ASN A 12 -8.44 5.46 -17.54
C ASN A 12 -6.93 5.63 -17.30
N THR A 13 -6.37 5.01 -16.26
CA THR A 13 -4.92 4.91 -16.11
C THR A 13 -4.42 3.71 -16.92
N SER A 14 -3.30 3.87 -17.63
CA SER A 14 -2.61 2.73 -18.24
C SER A 14 -2.29 1.74 -17.14
N LYS A 15 -2.99 0.60 -17.13
CA LYS A 15 -2.76 -0.46 -16.14
C LYS A 15 -1.36 -1.01 -16.35
N MET A 16 -0.48 -0.81 -15.38
CA MET A 16 0.81 -1.51 -15.37
C MET A 16 0.55 -3.01 -15.30
N THR A 17 1.28 -3.76 -16.11
CA THR A 17 1.38 -5.20 -15.99
C THR A 17 2.07 -5.56 -14.66
N ALA A 18 1.82 -6.77 -14.15
CA ALA A 18 2.48 -7.24 -12.94
C ALA A 18 4.02 -7.17 -13.07
N SER A 19 4.57 -7.44 -14.26
CA SER A 19 6.00 -7.34 -14.54
C SER A 19 6.54 -5.92 -14.39
N GLU A 20 5.84 -4.92 -14.93
CA GLU A 20 6.23 -3.51 -14.80
C GLU A 20 6.18 -3.02 -13.35
N VAL A 21 5.23 -3.53 -12.56
CA VAL A 21 5.14 -3.23 -11.12
C VAL A 21 6.35 -3.81 -10.38
N ILE A 22 6.73 -5.06 -10.67
CA ILE A 22 7.90 -5.72 -10.07
C ILE A 22 9.18 -4.97 -10.44
N GLU A 23 9.36 -4.62 -11.72
CA GLU A 23 10.55 -3.89 -12.17
C GLU A 23 10.64 -2.50 -11.52
N THR A 24 9.51 -1.81 -11.42
CA THR A 24 9.45 -0.51 -10.72
C THR A 24 9.81 -0.66 -9.26
N TYR A 25 9.23 -1.65 -8.56
CA TYR A 25 9.54 -1.95 -7.17
C TYR A 25 11.02 -2.30 -6.95
N ALA A 26 11.63 -3.06 -7.87
CA ALA A 26 13.03 -3.45 -7.80
C ALA A 26 13.99 -2.25 -7.87
N ARG A 27 13.60 -1.17 -8.57
CA ARG A 27 14.38 0.08 -8.68
C ARG A 27 14.26 0.98 -7.46
N LEU A 28 13.31 0.73 -6.55
CA LEU A 28 13.15 1.52 -5.34
C LEU A 28 14.24 1.21 -4.30
N ASN A 29 14.81 2.25 -3.71
CA ASN A 29 15.61 2.11 -2.51
C ASN A 29 14.73 1.80 -1.28
N LEU A 30 15.35 1.44 -0.16
CA LEU A 30 14.61 0.96 1.02
C LEU A 30 13.68 2.03 1.63
N PHE A 31 14.09 3.30 1.64
CA PHE A 31 13.25 4.42 2.10
C PHE A 31 12.03 4.61 1.20
N GLN A 32 12.19 4.49 -0.11
CA GLN A 32 11.09 4.55 -1.06
C GLN A 32 10.14 3.36 -0.90
N LYS A 33 10.67 2.16 -0.67
CA LYS A 33 9.87 0.97 -0.36
C LYS A 33 9.08 1.14 0.95
N ALA A 34 9.66 1.76 1.97
CA ALA A 34 8.94 2.08 3.20
C ALA A 34 7.82 3.11 2.98
N GLY A 35 8.06 4.13 2.16
CA GLY A 35 7.03 5.07 1.74
C GLY A 35 5.89 4.41 0.98
N LEU A 36 6.21 3.50 0.06
CA LEU A 36 5.21 2.72 -0.68
C LEU A 36 4.42 1.80 0.27
N LEU A 37 5.11 1.10 1.18
CA LEU A 37 4.47 0.25 2.19
C LEU A 37 3.47 1.06 3.02
N ARG A 38 3.83 2.28 3.47
CA ARG A 38 2.93 3.17 4.20
C ARG A 38 1.65 3.47 3.43
N LEU A 39 1.71 3.59 2.10
CA LEU A 39 0.51 3.82 1.29
C LEU A 39 -0.34 2.55 1.19
N LEU A 40 0.30 1.42 0.88
CA LEU A 40 -0.39 0.14 0.71
C LEU A 40 -1.08 -0.33 2.00
N VAL A 41 -0.41 -0.18 3.13
CA VAL A 41 -0.91 -0.59 4.45
C VAL A 41 -2.22 0.12 4.80
N ARG A 42 -2.44 1.38 4.37
CA ARG A 42 -3.67 2.13 4.70
C ARG A 42 -4.95 1.52 4.15
N ASP A 43 -4.85 0.74 3.09
CA ASP A 43 -5.99 0.12 2.40
C ASP A 43 -6.16 -1.37 2.79
N VAL A 44 -5.44 -1.84 3.82
CA VAL A 44 -5.36 -3.25 4.22
C VAL A 44 -5.81 -3.43 5.67
N ILE A 45 -6.57 -4.50 5.92
CA ILE A 45 -6.83 -5.05 7.26
C ILE A 45 -5.98 -6.31 7.41
N PHE A 46 -5.21 -6.39 8.49
CA PHE A 46 -4.39 -7.54 8.81
C PHE A 46 -5.14 -8.45 9.78
N GLU A 47 -5.35 -9.70 9.41
CA GLU A 47 -5.96 -10.71 10.27
C GLU A 47 -4.88 -11.67 10.77
N HIS A 48 -4.74 -11.79 12.10
CA HIS A 48 -3.83 -12.74 12.73
C HIS A 48 -4.51 -13.40 13.93
N ASN A 49 -4.74 -14.71 13.84
CA ASN A 49 -5.58 -15.45 14.79
C ASN A 49 -6.98 -14.82 14.90
N ASP A 50 -7.40 -14.43 16.11
CA ASP A 50 -8.68 -13.76 16.38
C ASP A 50 -8.56 -12.22 16.42
N GLU A 51 -7.41 -11.67 16.04
CA GLU A 51 -7.15 -10.23 16.03
C GLU A 51 -7.23 -9.66 14.61
N GLN A 52 -7.88 -8.51 14.49
CA GLN A 52 -7.89 -7.69 13.27
C GLN A 52 -7.24 -6.36 13.60
N ILE A 53 -6.17 -6.04 12.87
CA ILE A 53 -5.46 -4.78 13.01
C ILE A 53 -5.67 -4.01 11.72
N SER A 54 -6.30 -2.82 11.83
CA SER A 54 -6.40 -1.93 10.70
C SER A 54 -5.00 -1.44 10.33
N GLY A 55 -4.65 -1.46 9.05
CA GLY A 55 -3.36 -0.95 8.64
C GLY A 55 -3.15 0.54 8.98
N LEU A 56 -4.24 1.28 9.21
CA LEU A 56 -4.20 2.66 9.72
C LEU A 56 -3.58 2.78 11.12
N GLU A 57 -3.47 1.69 11.87
CA GLU A 57 -2.87 1.67 13.21
C GLU A 57 -1.34 1.69 13.16
N PHE A 58 -0.71 1.34 12.03
CA PHE A 58 0.75 1.38 11.86
C PHE A 58 1.28 2.80 11.62
N ASN A 59 1.27 3.61 12.69
CA ASN A 59 1.70 5.02 12.64
C ASN A 59 3.23 5.17 12.54
N SER A 60 3.99 4.20 13.07
CA SER A 60 5.44 4.18 12.97
C SER A 60 5.91 3.18 11.93
N ILE A 61 6.52 3.70 10.85
CA ILE A 61 7.22 2.89 9.83
C ILE A 61 8.62 3.45 9.70
N GLU A 62 9.60 2.63 10.06
CA GLU A 62 11.02 2.97 10.16
C GLU A 62 11.87 2.05 9.28
N VAL A 63 12.98 2.58 8.81
CA VAL A 63 13.99 1.82 8.07
C VAL A 63 15.21 1.67 8.97
N ASP A 64 15.53 0.43 9.34
CA ASP A 64 16.73 0.08 10.12
C ASP A 64 17.62 -0.84 9.30
N GLY A 65 18.75 -0.31 8.84
CA GLY A 65 19.68 -1.01 7.96
C GLY A 65 19.02 -1.53 6.69
N ALA A 66 18.78 -2.84 6.65
CA ALA A 66 18.20 -3.56 5.51
C ALA A 66 16.72 -3.92 5.70
N ILE A 67 16.09 -3.51 6.81
CA ILE A 67 14.74 -3.93 7.21
C ILE A 67 13.82 -2.72 7.33
N ILE A 68 12.55 -2.90 6.94
CA ILE A 68 11.47 -1.96 7.21
C ILE A 68 10.64 -2.54 8.36
N THR A 69 10.46 -1.77 9.43
CA THR A 69 9.64 -2.16 10.58
C THR A 69 8.41 -1.25 10.66
N ALA A 70 7.22 -1.85 10.77
CA ALA A 70 5.97 -1.15 11.02
C ALA A 70 5.47 -1.55 12.42
N LYS A 71 5.10 -0.57 13.25
CA LYS A 71 4.56 -0.80 14.60
C LYS A 71 3.20 -0.11 14.73
N SER A 72 2.22 -0.83 15.24
CA SER A 72 1.02 -0.22 15.81
C SER A 72 1.38 0.35 17.18
N GLU A 73 0.85 1.53 17.51
CA GLU A 73 0.85 1.99 18.90
C GLU A 73 -0.25 1.22 19.63
N ASP A 74 0.07 0.65 20.80
CA ASP A 74 -0.91 0.01 21.70
C ASP A 74 -1.95 1.04 22.21
#